data_AF-A0A818LD36-F1
#
_entry.id   AF-A0A818LD36-F1
#
_cell.length_a   1.000
_cell.length_b   1.000
_cell.length_c   1.000
_cell.angle_alpha   90.00
_cell.angle_beta   90.00
_cell.angle_gamma   90.00
#
_symmetry.space_group_name_H-M   'P 1'
#
loop_
_entity.id
_entity.type
_entity.pdbx_description
1 polymer ?
#
loop_
_entity_poly.entity_id
_entity_poly.type
_entity_poly.pdbx_seq_one_letter_code
_entity_poly.pdbx_strand_id
1 'polypeptide(L)'
;MTSSSFGSLIIKDQLLRSMPNVALALFLLHERSQSKWQPYIDILPNHFNTPLYFDYDQLNRLKPSAALCDVLTHIQRIARQYCYLHNLLKGQSSLSKLAENFSYDAYRWAVSVVSTRQNNILNVIQ
;
A
#
# COMPACT_ATOMS: atom_id res chain seq x y z
N MET A 1 -18.11 -9.05 -0.75
CA MET A 1 -16.66 -8.95 -1.07
C MET A 1 -15.97 -10.32 -1.20
N THR A 2 -16.66 -11.44 -0.99
CA THR A 2 -16.05 -12.79 -0.93
C THR A 2 -15.95 -13.54 -2.26
N SER A 3 -16.43 -12.97 -3.37
CA SER A 3 -16.45 -13.61 -4.69
C SER A 3 -15.45 -13.01 -5.71
N SER A 4 -14.59 -12.06 -5.31
CA SER A 4 -13.52 -11.53 -6.19
C SER A 4 -12.21 -12.30 -6.02
N SER A 5 -11.43 -12.43 -7.10
CA SER A 5 -10.08 -13.04 -7.08
C SER A 5 -9.19 -12.40 -6.01
N PHE A 6 -9.30 -11.08 -5.84
CA PHE A 6 -8.59 -10.33 -4.82
C PHE A 6 -8.97 -10.73 -3.39
N GLY A 7 -10.27 -10.92 -3.09
CA GLY A 7 -10.72 -11.38 -1.78
C GLY A 7 -10.16 -12.75 -1.42
N SER A 8 -10.05 -13.64 -2.41
CA SER A 8 -9.44 -14.96 -2.21
C SER A 8 -7.94 -14.90 -1.93
N LEU A 9 -7.23 -13.93 -2.53
CA LEU A 9 -5.81 -13.68 -2.24
C LEU A 9 -5.62 -13.24 -0.79
N ILE A 10 -6.44 -12.28 -0.32
CA ILE A 10 -6.37 -11.79 1.06
C ILE A 10 -6.56 -12.94 2.04
N ILE A 11 -7.50 -13.84 1.82
CA ILE A 11 -7.77 -14.96 2.75
C ILE A 11 -6.61 -15.98 2.80
N LYS A 12 -5.91 -16.18 1.68
CA LYS A 12 -4.82 -17.16 1.58
C LYS A 12 -3.49 -16.63 2.12
N ASP A 13 -3.20 -15.34 1.93
CA ASP A 13 -1.91 -14.75 2.26
C ASP A 13 -1.84 -14.30 3.72
N GLN A 14 -0.81 -14.76 4.45
CA GLN A 14 -0.66 -14.44 5.88
C GLN A 14 -0.37 -12.95 6.12
N LEU A 15 0.42 -12.31 5.27
CA LEU A 15 0.78 -10.90 5.41
C LEU A 15 -0.45 -10.01 5.18
N LEU A 16 -1.24 -10.27 4.13
CA LEU A 16 -2.45 -9.51 3.85
C LEU A 16 -3.53 -9.69 4.94
N ARG A 17 -3.63 -10.88 5.55
CA ARG A 17 -4.55 -11.10 6.69
C ARG A 17 -4.15 -10.35 7.94
N SER A 18 -2.86 -10.35 8.25
CA SER A 18 -2.33 -9.75 9.48
C SER A 18 -2.18 -8.23 9.37
N MET A 19 -2.10 -7.68 8.16
CA MET A 19 -1.87 -6.26 7.91
C MET A 19 -2.98 -5.66 7.03
N PRO A 20 -4.13 -5.27 7.61
CA PRO A 20 -5.25 -4.69 6.87
C PRO A 20 -4.90 -3.42 6.08
N ASN A 21 -3.97 -2.62 6.60
CA ASN A 21 -3.44 -1.44 5.91
C ASN A 21 -2.70 -1.80 4.61
N VAL A 22 -1.94 -2.90 4.61
CA VAL A 22 -1.25 -3.39 3.41
C VAL A 22 -2.26 -3.97 2.42
N ALA A 23 -3.26 -4.72 2.91
CA ALA A 23 -4.35 -5.21 2.08
C ALA A 23 -5.13 -4.06 1.41
N LEU A 24 -5.40 -2.99 2.16
CA LEU A 24 -6.08 -1.80 1.62
C LEU A 24 -5.23 -1.06 0.58
N ALA A 25 -3.91 -0.94 0.80
CA ALA A 25 -3.02 -0.33 -0.18
C ALA A 25 -2.97 -1.12 -1.48
N LEU A 26 -2.94 -2.45 -1.39
CA LEU A 26 -2.96 -3.32 -2.57
C LEU A 26 -4.34 -3.28 -3.28
N PHE A 27 -5.43 -3.21 -2.51
CA PHE A 27 -6.78 -3.05 -3.05
C PHE A 27 -6.92 -1.74 -3.82
N LEU A 28 -6.42 -0.64 -3.27
CA LEU A 28 -6.42 0.66 -3.93
C LEU A 28 -5.73 0.61 -5.31
N LEU A 29 -4.62 -0.13 -5.43
CA LEU A 29 -3.94 -0.33 -6.70
C LEU A 29 -4.73 -1.21 -7.67
N HIS A 30 -5.39 -2.24 -7.15
CA HIS A 30 -6.25 -3.12 -7.96
C HIS A 30 -7.40 -2.34 -8.62
N GLU A 31 -8.03 -1.44 -7.88
CA GLU A 31 -9.21 -0.70 -8.34
C GLU A 31 -8.87 0.51 -9.24
N ARG A 32 -7.59 0.88 -9.36
CA ARG A 32 -7.11 2.05 -10.10
C ARG A 32 -7.29 1.96 -11.62
N SER A 33 -7.50 0.77 -12.19
CA SER A 33 -7.67 0.65 -13.65
C SER A 33 -9.11 0.95 -14.09
N GLN A 34 -10.13 0.34 -13.48
CA GLN A 34 -11.55 0.60 -13.76
C GLN A 34 -12.40 0.05 -12.62
N SER A 35 -13.09 0.93 -11.91
CA SER A 35 -13.90 0.55 -10.75
C SER A 35 -14.97 1.59 -10.42
N LYS A 36 -15.94 1.19 -9.61
CA LYS A 36 -16.89 2.06 -8.91
C LYS A 36 -16.18 3.15 -8.08
N TRP A 37 -14.96 2.89 -7.60
CA TRP A 37 -14.19 3.85 -6.79
C TRP A 37 -13.35 4.85 -7.59
N GLN A 38 -13.37 4.81 -8.93
CA GLN A 38 -12.53 5.71 -9.74
C GLN A 38 -12.71 7.20 -9.43
N PRO A 39 -13.94 7.73 -9.27
CA PRO A 39 -14.11 9.14 -8.92
C PRO A 39 -13.40 9.53 -7.61
N TYR A 40 -13.30 8.60 -6.65
CA TYR A 40 -12.55 8.81 -5.42
C TYR A 40 -11.04 8.70 -5.64
N ILE A 41 -10.59 7.75 -6.45
CA ILE A 41 -9.17 7.54 -6.74
C ILE A 41 -8.59 8.72 -7.53
N ASP A 42 -9.35 9.27 -8.48
CA ASP A 42 -8.94 10.37 -9.35
C ASP A 42 -8.69 11.69 -8.59
N ILE A 43 -9.34 11.88 -7.45
CA ILE A 43 -9.13 13.07 -6.59
C ILE A 43 -8.01 12.90 -5.57
N LEU A 44 -7.40 11.71 -5.46
CA LEU A 44 -6.32 11.48 -4.51
C LEU A 44 -5.06 12.27 -4.92
N PRO A 45 -4.26 12.73 -3.95
CA PRO A 45 -3.00 13.39 -4.26
C PRO A 45 -2.06 12.45 -5.04
N ASN A 46 -1.44 12.96 -6.09
CA ASN A 46 -0.40 12.23 -6.83
C ASN A 46 0.93 12.19 -6.07
N HIS A 47 1.16 13.13 -5.15
CA HIS A 47 2.40 13.26 -4.38
C HIS A 47 2.10 13.48 -2.90
N PHE A 48 3.03 13.06 -2.05
CA PHE A 48 2.97 13.20 -0.61
C PHE A 48 4.29 13.72 -0.07
N ASN A 49 4.22 14.42 1.08
CA ASN A 49 5.39 14.90 1.82
C ASN A 49 5.69 14.01 3.04
N THR A 50 5.41 12.70 2.93
CA THR A 50 5.77 11.75 4.00
C THR A 50 7.27 11.43 3.95
N PRO A 51 7.88 10.97 5.05
CA PRO A 51 9.30 10.61 5.07
C PRO A 51 9.72 9.55 4.04
N LEU A 52 8.77 8.81 3.44
CA LEU A 52 9.00 7.89 2.32
C LEU A 52 9.45 8.59 1.02
N TYR A 53 9.23 9.91 0.91
CA TYR A 53 9.62 10.73 -0.24
C TYR A 53 10.80 11.64 0.08
N PHE A 54 11.36 11.56 1.28
CA PHE A 54 12.46 12.44 1.64
C PHE A 54 13.73 12.06 0.88
N ASP A 55 14.43 13.09 0.40
CA ASP A 55 15.77 12.93 -0.11
C ASP A 55 16.79 12.73 1.03
N TYR A 56 18.04 12.46 0.65
CA TYR A 56 19.12 12.24 1.62
C TYR A 56 19.33 13.44 2.55
N ASP A 57 19.27 14.67 2.03
CA ASP A 57 19.52 15.88 2.82
C ASP A 57 18.40 16.13 3.83
N GLN A 58 17.16 15.88 3.44
CA GLN A 58 15.98 15.92 4.31
C GLN A 58 16.07 14.88 5.42
N LEU A 59 16.50 13.65 5.11
CA LEU A 59 16.74 12.63 6.12
C LEU A 59 17.92 12.99 7.04
N ASN A 60 18.99 13.56 6.49
CA ASN A 60 20.16 13.95 7.27
C ASN A 60 19.84 15.06 8.27
N ARG A 61 18.91 15.96 7.92
CA ARG A 61 18.36 16.99 8.83
C ARG A 61 17.62 16.40 10.04
N LEU A 62 17.21 15.14 10.01
CA LEU A 62 16.60 14.47 11.17
C LEU A 62 17.64 14.06 12.22
N LYS A 63 18.95 14.11 11.94
CA LYS A 63 19.97 13.78 12.96
C LYS A 63 20.08 14.91 13.99
N PRO A 64 20.27 14.60 15.29
CA PRO A 64 20.41 13.27 15.90
C PRO A 64 19.08 12.70 16.44
N SER A 65 17.92 13.18 15.97
CA SER A 65 16.62 12.81 16.55
C SER A 65 16.34 11.29 16.46
N ALA A 66 15.62 10.79 17.46
CA ALA A 66 15.14 9.40 17.46
C ALA A 66 14.22 9.09 16.27
N ALA A 67 13.54 10.10 15.71
CA ALA A 67 12.63 9.96 14.58
C ALA A 67 13.32 9.43 13.31
N LEU A 68 14.64 9.66 13.14
CA LEU A 68 15.38 9.12 12.00
C LEU A 68 15.36 7.58 12.00
N CYS A 69 15.52 6.96 13.16
CA CYS A 69 15.52 5.49 13.27
C CYS A 69 14.16 4.91 12.86
N ASP A 70 13.06 5.54 13.30
CA ASP A 70 11.70 5.14 12.95
C ASP A 70 11.43 5.29 11.45
N VAL A 71 11.87 6.41 10.86
CA VAL A 71 11.74 6.67 9.43
C VAL A 71 12.51 5.63 8.61
N LEU A 72 13.76 5.35 8.95
CA LEU A 72 14.56 4.34 8.24
C LEU A 72 13.95 2.95 8.38
N THR A 73 13.48 2.59 9.58
CA THR A 73 12.78 1.32 9.82
C THR A 73 11.51 1.23 8.99
N HIS A 74 10.76 2.33 8.88
CA HIS A 74 9.55 2.39 8.06
C HIS A 74 9.88 2.19 6.58
N ILE A 75 10.86 2.91 6.03
CA ILE A 75 11.33 2.75 4.64
C ILE A 75 11.74 1.29 4.36
N GLN A 76 12.53 0.68 5.25
CA GLN A 76 12.94 -0.72 5.14
C GLN A 76 11.75 -1.68 5.14
N ARG A 77 10.76 -1.46 6.01
CA ARG A 77 9.55 -2.28 6.07
C ARG A 77 8.75 -2.19 4.77
N ILE A 78 8.54 -0.99 4.23
CA ILE A 78 7.82 -0.79 2.96
C ILE A 78 8.58 -1.44 1.80
N ALA A 79 9.90 -1.32 1.73
CA ALA A 79 10.70 -1.99 0.71
C ALA A 79 10.60 -3.53 0.79
N ARG A 80 10.62 -4.11 2.00
CA ARG A 80 10.43 -5.55 2.20
C ARG A 80 9.03 -6.01 1.78
N GLN A 81 8.00 -5.25 2.15
CA GLN A 81 6.62 -5.53 1.75
C GLN A 81 6.47 -5.48 0.22
N TYR A 82 7.05 -4.49 -0.43
CA TYR A 82 7.07 -4.41 -1.90
C TYR A 82 7.67 -5.66 -2.54
N CYS A 83 8.88 -6.06 -2.14
CA CYS A 83 9.54 -7.24 -2.70
C CYS A 83 8.70 -8.51 -2.51
N TYR A 84 8.11 -8.68 -1.32
CA TYR A 84 7.23 -9.80 -1.02
C TYR A 84 5.99 -9.81 -1.92
N LEU A 85 5.26 -8.70 -1.97
CA LEU A 85 4.02 -8.57 -2.74
C LEU A 85 4.27 -8.69 -4.24
N HIS A 86 5.38 -8.15 -4.74
CA HIS A 86 5.75 -8.26 -6.14
C HIS A 86 5.96 -9.74 -6.54
N ASN A 87 6.59 -10.55 -5.68
CA ASN A 87 6.73 -11.98 -5.91
C ASN A 87 5.40 -12.73 -5.76
N LEU A 88 4.58 -12.36 -4.78
CA LEU A 88 3.26 -12.95 -4.58
C LEU A 88 2.35 -12.75 -5.81
N LEU A 89 2.32 -11.54 -6.37
CA LEU A 89 1.47 -11.18 -7.51
C LEU A 89 1.88 -11.88 -8.81
N LYS A 90 3.16 -12.16 -9.02
CA LYS A 90 3.63 -12.94 -10.18
C LYS A 90 3.00 -14.34 -10.25
N GLY A 91 2.63 -14.92 -9.12
CA GLY A 91 1.96 -16.22 -9.04
C GLY A 91 0.45 -16.17 -9.28
N GLN A 92 -0.17 -14.98 -9.43
CA GLN A 92 -1.61 -14.81 -9.49
C GLN A 92 -2.07 -14.40 -10.90
N SER A 93 -2.37 -15.39 -11.74
CA SER A 93 -2.85 -15.15 -13.12
C SER A 93 -4.12 -14.31 -13.18
N SER A 94 -5.01 -14.45 -12.20
CA SER A 94 -6.25 -13.68 -12.08
C SER A 94 -6.04 -12.19 -11.72
N LEU A 95 -4.82 -11.80 -11.36
CA LEU A 95 -4.42 -10.44 -11.00
C LEU A 95 -3.28 -9.94 -11.90
N SER A 96 -3.14 -10.48 -13.12
CA SER A 96 -2.07 -10.13 -14.05
C SER A 96 -1.97 -8.62 -14.31
N LYS A 97 -3.11 -7.93 -14.51
CA LYS A 97 -3.15 -6.47 -14.71
C LYS A 97 -2.59 -5.68 -13.53
N LEU A 98 -2.83 -6.16 -12.30
CA LEU A 98 -2.26 -5.55 -11.10
C LEU A 98 -0.76 -5.81 -11.06
N ALA A 99 -0.34 -7.06 -11.33
CA ALA A 99 1.06 -7.45 -11.33
C ALA A 99 1.89 -6.68 -12.37
N GLU A 100 1.36 -6.49 -13.57
CA GLU A 100 2.00 -5.73 -14.67
C GLU A 100 2.25 -4.25 -14.30
N ASN A 101 1.35 -3.66 -13.52
CA ASN A 101 1.43 -2.26 -13.10
C ASN A 101 2.02 -2.08 -11.68
N PHE A 102 2.49 -3.15 -11.04
CA PHE A 102 2.97 -3.11 -9.67
C PHE A 102 4.43 -2.67 -9.57
N SER A 103 4.66 -1.35 -9.50
CA SER A 103 5.97 -0.75 -9.26
C SER A 103 6.17 -0.32 -7.81
N TYR A 104 7.43 -0.10 -7.41
CA TYR A 104 7.73 0.44 -6.07
C TYR A 104 7.06 1.80 -5.84
N ASP A 105 7.05 2.67 -6.85
CA ASP A 105 6.40 3.98 -6.76
C ASP A 105 4.89 3.87 -6.61
N ALA A 106 4.25 2.96 -7.36
CA ALA A 106 2.82 2.69 -7.21
C ALA A 106 2.50 2.20 -5.79
N TYR A 107 3.30 1.27 -5.27
CA TYR A 107 3.13 0.75 -3.91
C TYR A 107 3.38 1.83 -2.84
N ARG A 108 4.46 2.60 -2.97
CA ARG A 108 4.79 3.72 -2.07
C ARG A 108 3.68 4.77 -2.05
N TRP A 109 3.12 5.09 -3.22
CA TRP A 109 1.95 5.96 -3.33
C TRP A 109 0.74 5.40 -2.59
N ALA A 110 0.40 4.13 -2.83
CA ALA A 110 -0.77 3.51 -2.19
C ALA A 110 -0.65 3.42 -0.67
N VAL A 111 0.53 3.05 -0.16
CA VAL A 111 0.83 3.07 1.29
C VAL A 111 0.68 4.47 1.86
N SER A 112 1.08 5.51 1.11
CA SER A 112 0.97 6.90 1.56
C SER A 112 -0.46 7.42 1.56
N VAL A 113 -1.28 7.02 0.58
CA VAL A 113 -2.73 7.26 0.60
C VAL A 113 -3.33 6.64 1.86
N VAL A 114 -3.05 5.36 2.10
CA VAL A 114 -3.63 4.63 3.23
C VAL A 114 -3.16 5.20 4.56
N SER A 115 -1.87 5.44 4.76
CA SER A 115 -1.35 5.93 6.03
C SER A 115 -1.87 7.32 6.40
N THR A 116 -2.20 8.16 5.42
CA THR A 116 -2.69 9.53 5.65
C THR A 116 -4.21 9.65 5.70
N ARG A 117 -4.96 8.62 5.27
CA ARG A 117 -6.44 8.70 5.11
C ARG A 117 -7.21 7.50 5.67
N GLN A 118 -6.55 6.45 6.16
CA GLN A 118 -7.25 5.28 6.69
C GLN A 118 -8.04 5.62 7.97
N ASN A 119 -9.22 5.03 8.09
CA ASN A 119 -10.09 5.16 9.26
C ASN A 119 -10.45 3.78 9.79
N ASN A 120 -10.44 3.62 11.11
CA ASN A 120 -10.99 2.42 11.74
C ASN A 120 -12.49 2.65 11.96
N ILE A 121 -13.33 1.89 11.25
CA ILE A 121 -14.78 1.97 11.37
C ILE A 121 -15.29 0.76 12.14
N LEU A 122 -16.28 0.98 13.01
CA LEU A 122 -16.94 -0.10 13.70
C LEU A 122 -17.77 -0.89 12.69
N ASN A 123 -17.62 -2.22 12.69
CA ASN A 123 -18.55 -3.10 11.98
C ASN A 123 -19.84 -3.17 12.80
N VAL A 124 -20.73 -2.21 12.60
CA VAL A 124 -22.11 -2.31 13.09
C VAL A 124 -22.81 -3.31 12.16
N ILE A 125 -22.84 -4.57 12.58
CA ILE A 125 -23.59 -5.62 11.90
C ILE A 125 -25.07 -5.22 11.96
N GLN A 126 -25.66 -4.94 10.81
CA GLN A 126 -27.11 -4.97 10.59
C GLN A 126 -27.49 -6.35 10.03
#